data_AF-A0A963EJW8-F1
#
_entry.id   AF-A0A963EJW8-F1
#
_cell.length_a   1.000
_cell.length_b   1.000
_cell.length_c   1.000
_cell.angle_alpha   90.00
_cell.angle_beta   90.00
_cell.angle_gamma   90.00
#
_symmetry.space_group_name_H-M   'P 1'
#
loop_
_entity.id
_entity.type
_entity.pdbx_description
1 polymer ?
#
loop_
_entity_poly.entity_id
_entity_poly.type
_entity_poly.pdbx_seq_one_letter_code
_entity_poly.pdbx_strand_id
1 'polypeptide(L)' 'WYCSQHHMRHVVQQHNPKLYLQYAGREAAAAPAAGSMSLHVEQQQRLVNDAFEI' A
#
# COMPACT_ATOMS: atom_id res chain seq x y z
N TRP A 1 8.09 1.45 3.06
CA TRP A 1 7.44 0.60 2.04
C TRP A 1 8.08 0.77 0.67
N TYR A 2 8.00 1.96 0.06
CA TYR A 2 8.48 2.20 -1.31
C TYR A 2 9.93 1.74 -1.56
N CYS A 3 10.88 2.14 -0.70
CA CYS A 3 12.29 1.76 -0.84
C CYS A 3 12.55 0.25 -0.70
N SER A 4 11.69 -0.47 0.03
CA SER A 4 11.81 -1.92 0.25
C SER A 4 11.01 -2.74 -0.76
N GLN A 5 10.15 -2.10 -1.56
CA GLN A 5 9.22 -2.77 -2.49
C GLN A 5 9.95 -3.59 -3.56
N HIS A 6 11.06 -3.08 -4.06
CA HIS A 6 11.90 -3.78 -5.04
C HIS A 6 12.39 -5.13 -4.49
N HIS A 7 12.85 -5.17 -3.23
CA HIS A 7 13.31 -6.42 -2.61
C HIS A 7 12.18 -7.45 -2.51
N MET A 8 10.99 -7.02 -2.09
CA MET A 8 9.83 -7.92 -1.97
C MET A 8 9.39 -8.45 -3.33
N ARG A 9 9.32 -7.60 -4.36
CA ARG A 9 9.00 -8.03 -5.74
C ARG A 9 10.00 -9.02 -6.28
N HIS A 10 11.29 -8.80 -6.02
CA HIS A 10 12.35 -9.70 -6.46
C HIS A 10 12.19 -11.11 -5.88
N VAL A 11 11.96 -11.22 -4.57
CA VAL A 11 11.74 -12.51 -3.91
C VAL A 11 10.46 -13.20 -4.41
N VAL A 12 9.36 -12.45 -4.58
CA VAL A 12 8.10 -13.00 -5.12
C VAL A 12 8.30 -13.54 -6.54
N GLN A 13 9.01 -12.81 -7.40
CA GLN A 13 9.28 -13.22 -8.77
C GLN A 13 10.18 -14.47 -8.84
N GLN A 14 11.16 -14.58 -7.95
CA GLN A 14 11.99 -15.77 -7.82
C GLN A 14 11.18 -17.00 -7.40
N HIS A 15 10.18 -16.82 -6.54
CA HIS A 15 9.33 -17.91 -6.07
C HIS A 15 8.27 -18.31 -7.10
N ASN A 16 7.59 -17.34 -7.71
CA ASN A 16 6.60 -17.57 -8.75
C ASN A 16 6.50 -16.36 -9.70
N PRO A 17 7.00 -16.47 -10.94
CA PRO A 17 7.01 -15.36 -11.89
C PRO A 17 5.62 -14.94 -12.36
N LYS A 18 4.56 -15.72 -12.10
CA LYS A 18 3.17 -15.37 -12.42
C LYS A 18 2.50 -14.52 -11.33
N LEU A 19 3.08 -14.46 -10.13
CA LEU A 19 2.55 -13.67 -9.02
C LEU A 19 3.10 -12.24 -9.09
N TYR A 20 2.22 -11.26 -9.24
CA TYR A 20 2.58 -9.84 -9.23
C TYR A 20 2.16 -9.18 -7.91
N LEU A 21 3.13 -8.64 -7.18
CA LEU A 21 2.88 -7.94 -5.92
C LEU A 21 2.33 -6.53 -6.16
N GLN A 22 1.08 -6.33 -5.78
CA GLN A 22 0.37 -5.05 -5.81
C GLN A 22 0.47 -4.32 -4.46
N TYR A 23 0.16 -3.02 -4.46
CA TYR A 23 0.13 -2.19 -3.25
C TYR A 23 -1.28 -1.69 -3.01
N ALA A 24 -1.79 -1.91 -1.80
CA ALA A 24 -2.95 -1.22 -1.27
C ALA A 24 -2.50 -0.38 -0.07
N GLY A 25 -2.80 0.92 -0.12
CA GLY A 25 -2.46 1.84 0.97
C GLY A 25 -2.74 3.29 0.61
N ARG A 26 -2.44 4.20 1.55
CA ARG A 26 -2.71 5.64 1.39
C ARG A 26 -1.87 6.24 0.27
N GLU A 27 -2.38 7.32 -0.33
CA GLU A 27 -1.65 8.13 -1.31
C GLU A 27 -0.35 8.70 -0.73
N ALA A 28 0.61 8.97 -1.61
CA ALA A 28 1.88 9.57 -1.22
C ALA A 28 1.63 11.00 -0.70
N ALA A 29 2.09 11.27 0.53
CA ALA A 29 2.00 12.58 1.16
C ALA A 29 3.35 12.99 1.74
N ALA A 30 3.62 14.30 1.75
CA ALA A 30 4.83 14.85 2.37
C ALA A 30 4.76 14.76 3.92
N ALA A 31 3.56 14.81 4.48
CA ALA A 31 3.32 14.63 5.91
C ALA A 31 3.03 13.16 6.24
N PRO A 32 3.41 12.67 7.44
CA PRO A 32 3.21 11.28 7.83
C PRO A 32 1.73 10.91 8.05
N ALA A 33 0.86 11.89 8.33
CA ALA A 33 -0.56 11.68 8.56
C ALA A 33 -1.38 12.95 8.27
N ALA A 34 -2.69 12.77 8.09
CA ALA A 34 -3.65 13.87 8.08
C ALA A 34 -3.70 14.58 9.45
N GLY A 35 -3.75 15.91 9.45
CA GLY A 35 -3.88 16.73 10.66
C GLY A 35 -5.31 16.78 11.24
N SER A 36 -6.30 16.24 10.53
CA SER A 36 -7.70 16.12 10.97
C SER A 36 -8.08 14.66 11.16
N MET A 37 -8.76 14.34 12.27
CA MET A 37 -9.23 12.99 12.56
C MET A 37 -10.27 12.48 11.56
N SER A 38 -11.17 13.34 11.07
CA SER A 38 -12.17 12.93 10.09
C SER A 38 -11.52 12.43 8.80
N LEU A 39 -10.54 13.17 8.29
CA LEU A 39 -9.76 12.79 7.12
C LEU A 39 -8.94 11.51 7.38
N HIS A 40 -8.42 11.32 8.59
CA HIS A 40 -7.68 10.11 8.95
C HIS A 40 -8.57 8.85 8.88
N VAL A 41 -9.80 8.92 9.39
CA VAL A 41 -10.75 7.80 9.37
C VAL A 41 -11.15 7.45 7.93
N GLU A 42 -11.42 8.46 7.10
CA GLU A 42 -11.72 8.26 5.68
C GLU A 42 -10.57 7.53 4.95
N GLN A 43 -9.34 8.00 5.13
CA GLN A 43 -8.15 7.38 4.54
C GLN A 43 -7.95 5.93 5.00
N GLN A 44 -8.28 5.62 6.25
CA GLN A 44 -8.18 4.26 6.78
C GLN A 44 -9.23 3.34 6.17
N GLN A 45 -10.48 3.81 6.03
CA GLN A 45 -11.53 3.02 5.40
C GLN A 45 -11.21 2.74 3.93
N ARG A 46 -10.71 3.75 3.20
CA ARG A 46 -10.27 3.57 1.80
C ARG A 46 -9.17 2.52 1.69
N LEU A 47 -8.15 2.59 2.54
CA LEU A 47 -7.07 1.60 2.57
C LEU A 47 -7.58 0.17 2.77
N VAL A 48 -8.55 -0.03 3.65
CA VAL A 48 -9.11 -1.37 3.91
C VAL A 48 -9.86 -1.87 2.68
N ASN A 49 -10.70 -1.02 2.08
CA ASN A 49 -11.45 -1.38 0.88
C ASN A 49 -10.52 -1.71 -0.29
N ASP A 50 -9.52 -0.86 -0.54
CA ASP A 50 -8.52 -1.07 -1.60
C ASP A 50 -7.78 -2.40 -1.44
N ALA A 51 -7.55 -2.87 -0.21
CA ALA A 51 -6.86 -4.14 0.04
C ALA A 51 -7.72 -5.38 -0.26
N PHE A 52 -9.05 -5.26 -0.18
CA PHE A 52 -9.98 -6.37 -0.43
C PHE A 52 -10.60 -6.34 -1.84
N GLU A 53 -10.48 -5.23 -2.57
CA GLU A 53 -11.02 -5.07 -3.93
C GLU A 53 -9.96 -5.11 -5.05
N ILE A 54 -8.71 -5.52 -4.75
CA ILE A 54 -7.58 -5.65 -5.71
C ILE A 54 -7.86 -6.64 -6.85
#